data_AF-A0A7C1SMJ8-F1
#
_entry.id   AF-A0A7C1SMJ8-F1
#
_cell.length_a   1.000
_cell.length_b   1.000
_cell.length_c   1.000
_cell.angle_alpha   90.00
_cell.angle_beta   90.00
_cell.angle_gamma   90.00
#
_symmetry.space_group_name_H-M   'P 1'
#
loop_
_entity.id
_entity.type
_entity.pdbx_description
1 polymer ?
#
loop_
_entity_poly.entity_id
_entity_poly.type
_entity_poly.pdbx_seq_one_letter_code
_entity_poly.pdbx_strand_id
1 'polypeptide(L)'
;MELQIGVPIVVYHGRSKWQKKRMKEYFKLKDNWFFRFIPDFDYLLTDLSSYTDSQIKSGIFQRAAIEIGLLMQKNIFNEKKLAMHLKDFIGIGRLYFKEEEGLKFLESVLRYLFSSTEIAVDDALKSIEMIDGRAKETLMTTAEKLIEQGLQKGLERGSLLDKKEILIKLISKKFGISDNDRSFIMAMEDKAKLDLALDEILFAESKDVLLDILKQG
;
A
#
# COMPACT_ATOMS: atom_id res chain seq x y z
N MET A 1 -2.61 -13.24 38.41
CA MET A 1 -2.29 -13.39 36.98
C MET A 1 -0.97 -12.67 36.76
N GLU A 2 0.09 -13.38 36.36
CA GLU A 2 1.37 -12.75 36.03
C GLU A 2 1.33 -12.21 34.60
N LEU A 3 1.87 -11.01 34.39
CA LEU A 3 1.97 -10.38 33.08
C LEU A 3 3.37 -10.61 32.51
N GLN A 4 3.44 -10.85 31.20
CA GLN A 4 4.69 -10.95 30.47
C GLN A 4 5.16 -9.56 30.00
N ILE A 5 6.48 -9.38 29.94
CA ILE A 5 7.10 -8.16 29.41
C ILE A 5 6.95 -8.15 27.88
N GLY A 6 6.30 -7.10 27.35
CA GLY A 6 6.35 -6.76 25.93
C GLY A 6 7.37 -5.66 25.68
N VAL A 7 8.22 -5.82 24.66
CA VAL A 7 9.19 -4.79 24.23
C VAL A 7 8.72 -4.19 22.90
N PRO A 8 8.11 -2.99 22.90
CA PRO A 8 7.67 -2.36 21.67
C PRO A 8 8.87 -1.86 20.87
N ILE A 9 8.92 -2.20 19.58
CA ILE A 9 9.95 -1.76 18.66
C ILE A 9 9.30 -0.98 17.52
N VAL A 10 9.78 0.22 17.26
CA VAL A 10 9.37 1.08 16.15
C VAL A 10 10.53 1.16 15.17
N VAL A 11 10.32 0.68 13.94
CA VAL A 11 11.25 0.89 12.83
C VAL A 11 10.72 2.04 11.98
N TYR A 12 11.48 3.12 11.89
CA TYR A 12 11.11 4.32 11.17
C TYR A 12 12.01 4.51 9.95
N HIS A 13 11.41 4.67 8.77
CA HIS A 13 12.10 4.85 7.49
C HIS A 13 11.69 6.13 6.74
N GLY A 14 11.12 7.12 7.46
CA GLY A 14 10.72 8.38 6.83
C GLY A 14 11.88 9.30 6.46
N ARG A 15 11.55 10.41 5.80
CA ARG A 15 12.54 11.32 5.18
C ARG A 15 13.37 12.12 6.20
N SER A 16 12.84 12.40 7.38
CA SER A 16 13.46 13.25 8.40
C SER A 16 13.73 12.47 9.67
N LYS A 17 14.75 12.88 10.45
CA LYS A 17 15.06 12.24 11.73
C LYS A 17 13.86 12.24 12.66
N TRP A 18 13.56 11.07 13.23
CA TRP A 18 12.48 10.93 14.20
C TRP A 18 12.94 11.41 15.58
N GLN A 19 12.26 12.42 16.10
CA GLN A 19 12.49 12.89 17.47
C GLN A 19 11.69 12.02 18.42
N LYS A 20 12.36 11.07 19.09
CA LYS A 20 11.74 10.15 20.04
C LYS A 20 11.15 10.94 21.21
N LYS A 21 9.87 10.68 21.49
CA LYS A 21 9.12 11.17 22.67
C LYS A 21 8.42 9.98 23.34
N ARG A 22 7.89 10.16 24.56
CA ARG A 22 7.03 9.14 25.17
C ARG A 22 5.76 8.97 24.34
N MET A 23 5.19 7.76 24.33
CA MET A 23 4.05 7.43 23.49
C MET A 23 2.87 8.41 23.67
N LYS A 24 2.58 8.79 24.92
CA LYS A 24 1.51 9.74 25.26
C LYS A 24 1.70 11.15 24.67
N GLU A 25 2.93 11.57 24.42
CA GLU A 25 3.25 12.91 23.91
C GLU A 25 2.92 13.07 22.41
N TYR A 26 2.65 11.98 21.70
CA TYR A 26 2.19 12.04 20.31
C TYR A 26 0.69 12.36 20.18
N PHE A 27 -0.10 12.20 21.24
CA PHE A 27 -1.54 12.43 21.23
C PHE A 27 -1.87 13.89 21.53
N LYS A 28 -2.61 14.54 20.62
CA LYS A 28 -3.13 15.90 20.79
C LYS A 28 -4.57 15.84 21.31
N LEU A 29 -4.73 15.56 22.60
CA LEU A 29 -6.04 15.49 23.24
C LEU A 29 -6.49 16.86 23.74
N LYS A 30 -7.78 17.18 23.57
CA LYS A 30 -8.39 18.41 24.11
C LYS A 30 -8.74 18.30 25.59
N ASP A 31 -9.15 17.10 26.02
CA ASP A 31 -9.51 16.81 27.40
C ASP A 31 -8.48 15.85 28.01
N ASN A 32 -7.86 16.30 29.09
CA ASN A 32 -6.82 15.54 29.78
C ASN A 32 -7.35 14.27 30.45
N TRP A 33 -8.67 14.14 30.65
CA TRP A 33 -9.30 12.95 31.20
C TRP A 33 -8.91 11.68 30.45
N PHE A 34 -8.79 11.76 29.11
CA PHE A 34 -8.52 10.61 28.25
C PHE A 34 -7.06 10.13 28.30
N PHE A 35 -6.11 10.89 28.85
CA PHE A 35 -4.71 10.45 28.93
C PHE A 35 -4.52 9.17 29.76
N ARG A 36 -5.42 8.86 30.70
CA ARG A 36 -5.37 7.63 31.52
C ARG A 36 -5.51 6.34 30.71
N PHE A 37 -6.06 6.43 29.50
CA PHE A 37 -6.28 5.28 28.61
C PHE A 37 -5.16 5.11 27.59
N ILE A 38 -4.19 6.03 27.54
CA ILE A 38 -3.03 5.91 26.68
C ILE A 38 -1.96 5.12 27.43
N PRO A 39 -1.46 4.01 26.87
CA PRO A 39 -0.36 3.26 27.47
C PRO A 39 0.90 4.14 27.61
N ASP A 40 1.41 4.27 28.85
CA ASP A 40 2.65 5.00 29.15
C ASP A 40 3.83 4.02 29.24
N PHE A 41 4.19 3.41 28.10
CA PHE A 41 5.36 2.56 27.98
C PHE A 41 6.47 3.25 27.17
N ASP A 42 7.71 2.80 27.38
CA ASP A 42 8.83 3.13 26.50
C ASP A 42 8.92 2.14 25.33
N TYR A 43 9.55 2.57 24.24
CA TYR A 43 9.74 1.76 23.03
C TYR A 43 11.16 1.91 22.49
N LEU A 44 11.67 0.87 21.86
CA LEU A 44 12.92 0.93 21.12
C LEU A 44 12.64 1.56 19.76
N LEU A 45 13.43 2.57 19.38
CA LEU A 45 13.31 3.23 18.09
C LEU A 45 14.53 2.93 17.22
N THR A 46 14.29 2.34 16.06
CA THR A 46 15.28 2.18 14.99
C THR A 46 14.92 3.17 13.89
N ASP A 47 15.52 4.37 13.94
CA ASP A 47 15.37 5.40 12.90
C ASP A 47 16.42 5.21 11.80
N LEU A 48 16.01 4.69 10.64
CA LEU A 48 16.90 4.41 9.51
C LEU A 48 17.55 5.67 8.93
N SER A 49 16.97 6.85 9.13
CA SER A 49 17.59 8.11 8.69
C SER A 49 18.88 8.43 9.47
N SER A 50 19.08 7.80 10.63
CA SER A 50 20.27 7.95 11.46
C SER A 50 21.42 6.98 11.13
N TYR A 51 21.18 6.03 10.22
CA TYR A 51 22.19 5.08 9.75
C TYR A 51 22.68 5.42 8.35
N THR A 52 23.89 5.04 7.99
CA THR A 52 24.36 4.98 6.59
C THR A 52 24.07 3.62 5.98
N ASP A 53 24.06 3.51 4.65
CA ASP A 53 23.88 2.20 3.99
C ASP A 53 25.00 1.23 4.37
N SER A 54 26.23 1.72 4.53
CA SER A 54 27.36 0.90 4.97
C SER A 54 27.16 0.36 6.39
N GLN A 55 26.63 1.17 7.32
CA GLN A 55 26.33 0.70 8.68
C GLN A 55 25.26 -0.40 8.66
N ILE A 56 24.23 -0.28 7.81
CA ILE A 56 23.21 -1.33 7.67
C ILE A 56 23.82 -2.63 7.11
N LYS A 57 24.75 -2.53 6.16
CA LYS A 57 25.47 -3.67 5.56
C LYS A 57 26.58 -4.26 6.46
N SER A 58 27.02 -3.54 7.50
CA SER A 58 28.21 -3.90 8.29
C SER A 58 27.97 -5.00 9.34
N GLY A 59 26.86 -5.76 9.25
CA GLY A 59 26.57 -6.85 10.17
C GLY A 59 25.94 -6.44 11.50
N ILE A 60 25.49 -5.18 11.64
CA ILE A 60 24.58 -4.78 12.74
C ILE A 60 23.34 -5.69 12.74
N PHE A 61 22.89 -6.09 11.54
CA PHE A 61 21.82 -7.05 11.33
C PHE A 61 22.42 -8.33 10.72
N GLN A 62 22.21 -9.48 11.36
CA GLN A 62 22.87 -10.74 10.97
C GLN A 62 22.10 -11.57 9.93
N ARG A 63 21.06 -10.99 9.30
CA ARG A 63 20.22 -11.69 8.31
C ARG A 63 20.12 -10.86 7.03
N ALA A 64 20.48 -11.46 5.90
CA ALA A 64 20.40 -10.84 4.58
C ALA A 64 19.02 -10.21 4.31
N ALA A 65 17.93 -10.90 4.69
CA ALA A 65 16.57 -10.39 4.55
C ALA A 65 16.34 -9.05 5.26
N ILE A 66 16.90 -8.90 6.48
CA ILE A 66 16.76 -7.67 7.26
C ILE A 66 17.57 -6.56 6.59
N GLU A 67 18.83 -6.82 6.22
CA GLU A 67 19.67 -5.83 5.55
C GLU A 67 19.04 -5.31 4.27
N ILE A 68 18.58 -6.21 3.40
CA ILE A 68 17.88 -5.87 2.15
C ILE A 68 16.63 -5.05 2.48
N GLY A 69 15.75 -5.55 3.35
CA GLY A 69 14.50 -4.88 3.70
C GLY A 69 14.72 -3.46 4.23
N LEU A 70 15.72 -3.25 5.08
CA LEU A 70 16.05 -1.93 5.64
C LEU A 70 16.67 -1.00 4.59
N LEU A 71 17.56 -1.50 3.74
CA LEU A 71 18.15 -0.72 2.65
C LEU A 71 17.10 -0.26 1.64
N MET A 72 16.15 -1.13 1.29
CA MET A 72 15.03 -0.81 0.41
C MET A 72 14.14 0.27 1.03
N GLN A 73 13.66 0.06 2.27
CA GLN A 73 12.80 1.02 2.96
C GLN A 73 13.48 2.39 3.17
N LYS A 74 14.75 2.40 3.57
CA LYS A 74 15.52 3.62 3.79
C LYS A 74 15.65 4.46 2.52
N ASN A 75 15.89 3.81 1.38
CA ASN A 75 16.21 4.49 0.13
C ASN A 75 14.98 4.67 -0.78
N ILE A 76 13.79 4.21 -0.39
CA ILE A 76 12.58 4.22 -1.21
C ILE A 76 12.19 5.61 -1.71
N PHE A 77 12.43 6.66 -0.91
CA PHE A 77 12.11 8.03 -1.25
C PHE A 77 13.14 8.73 -2.17
N ASN A 78 14.24 8.06 -2.52
CA ASN A 78 15.26 8.53 -3.44
C ASN A 78 15.50 7.49 -4.53
N GLU A 79 14.56 7.42 -5.48
CA GLU A 79 14.53 6.40 -6.54
C GLU A 79 15.81 6.35 -7.38
N LYS A 80 16.41 7.51 -7.69
CA LYS A 80 17.67 7.56 -8.43
C LYS A 80 18.79 6.84 -7.69
N LYS A 81 18.92 7.09 -6.38
CA LYS A 81 19.92 6.41 -5.54
C LYS A 81 19.58 4.93 -5.39
N LEU A 82 18.31 4.61 -5.17
CA LEU A 82 17.85 3.22 -5.04
C LEU A 82 18.15 2.41 -6.31
N ALA A 83 17.78 2.91 -7.48
CA ALA A 83 18.06 2.26 -8.77
C ALA A 83 19.57 2.05 -8.99
N MET A 84 20.39 3.05 -8.68
CA MET A 84 21.86 2.96 -8.80
C MET A 84 22.47 1.86 -7.92
N HIS A 85 21.90 1.63 -6.72
CA HIS A 85 22.43 0.66 -5.76
C HIS A 85 21.60 -0.63 -5.66
N LEU A 86 20.55 -0.80 -6.48
CA LEU A 86 19.62 -1.91 -6.37
C LEU A 86 20.34 -3.26 -6.50
N LYS A 87 21.29 -3.35 -7.45
CA LYS A 87 22.16 -4.52 -7.63
C LYS A 87 22.96 -4.85 -6.37
N ASP A 88 23.53 -3.83 -5.72
CA ASP A 88 24.30 -4.01 -4.49
C ASP A 88 23.43 -4.47 -3.33
N PHE A 89 22.19 -3.99 -3.26
CA PHE A 89 21.25 -4.33 -2.20
C PHE A 89 20.75 -5.76 -2.38
N ILE A 90 20.22 -6.08 -3.55
CA ILE A 90 19.71 -7.42 -3.86
C ILE A 90 20.85 -8.45 -3.84
N GLY A 91 22.06 -8.08 -4.26
CA GLY A 91 23.24 -8.95 -4.24
C GLY A 91 23.64 -9.49 -2.86
N ILE A 92 23.20 -8.85 -1.77
CA ILE A 92 23.35 -9.36 -0.39
C ILE A 92 22.67 -10.72 -0.26
N GLY A 93 21.50 -10.89 -0.89
CA GLY A 93 20.66 -12.08 -0.80
C GLY A 93 21.04 -13.20 -1.76
N ARG A 94 22.12 -13.08 -2.54
CA ARG A 94 22.45 -14.04 -3.63
C ARG A 94 22.44 -15.52 -3.23
N LEU A 95 22.84 -15.83 -1.99
CA LEU A 95 22.82 -17.21 -1.46
C LEU A 95 21.44 -17.55 -0.91
N TYR A 96 20.81 -16.60 -0.21
CA TYR A 96 19.49 -16.74 0.38
C TYR A 96 18.41 -17.02 -0.68
N PHE A 97 18.48 -16.38 -1.84
CA PHE A 97 17.54 -16.58 -2.96
C PHE A 97 17.65 -17.96 -3.63
N LYS A 98 18.61 -18.81 -3.24
CA LYS A 98 18.63 -20.22 -3.65
C LYS A 98 17.61 -21.06 -2.86
N GLU A 99 17.08 -20.53 -1.77
CA GLU A 99 16.08 -21.18 -0.94
C GLU A 99 14.68 -20.67 -1.30
N GLU A 100 13.67 -21.52 -1.15
CA GLU A 100 12.26 -21.16 -1.37
C GLU A 100 11.82 -19.96 -0.52
N GLU A 101 12.26 -19.90 0.74
CA GLU A 101 11.97 -18.78 1.63
C GLU A 101 12.61 -17.48 1.12
N GLY A 102 13.83 -17.56 0.58
CA GLY A 102 14.50 -16.42 -0.02
C GLY A 102 13.80 -15.90 -1.27
N LEU A 103 13.26 -16.78 -2.11
CA LEU A 103 12.47 -16.37 -3.29
C LEU A 103 11.16 -15.69 -2.89
N LYS A 104 10.46 -16.20 -1.86
CA LYS A 104 9.25 -15.54 -1.31
C LYS A 104 9.57 -14.16 -0.72
N PHE A 105 10.70 -14.05 -0.03
CA PHE A 105 11.18 -12.75 0.45
C PHE A 105 11.52 -11.81 -0.71
N LEU A 106 12.20 -12.31 -1.76
CA LEU A 106 12.51 -11.52 -2.96
C LEU A 106 11.23 -11.01 -3.65
N GLU A 107 10.22 -11.86 -3.82
CA GLU A 107 8.90 -11.45 -4.32
C GLU A 107 8.33 -10.29 -3.50
N SER A 108 8.41 -10.36 -2.17
CA SER A 108 7.91 -9.31 -1.27
C SER A 108 8.68 -7.99 -1.45
N VAL A 109 10.00 -8.05 -1.61
CA VAL A 109 10.85 -6.89 -1.89
C VAL A 109 10.52 -6.26 -3.23
N LEU A 110 10.32 -7.06 -4.27
CA LEU A 110 9.98 -6.58 -5.62
C LEU A 110 8.57 -5.97 -5.66
N ARG A 111 7.60 -6.58 -4.97
CA ARG A 111 6.26 -5.99 -4.80
C ARG A 111 6.34 -4.63 -4.12
N TYR A 112 7.14 -4.50 -3.07
CA TYR A 112 7.33 -3.22 -2.39
C TYR A 112 7.99 -2.18 -3.30
N LEU A 113 9.03 -2.57 -4.05
CA LEU A 113 9.73 -1.71 -5.02
C LEU A 113 8.75 -1.15 -6.06
N PHE A 114 8.03 -2.02 -6.77
CA PHE A 114 7.14 -1.61 -7.87
C PHE A 114 5.87 -0.90 -7.39
N SER A 115 5.42 -1.14 -6.16
CA SER A 115 4.26 -0.42 -5.60
C SER A 115 4.60 0.95 -5.02
N SER A 116 5.89 1.23 -4.79
CA SER A 116 6.35 2.45 -4.09
C SER A 116 7.25 3.35 -4.93
N THR A 117 7.62 2.94 -6.15
CA THR A 117 8.54 3.65 -7.04
C THR A 117 8.14 3.47 -8.50
N GLU A 118 8.69 4.32 -9.38
CA GLU A 118 8.54 4.22 -10.84
C GLU A 118 9.71 3.48 -11.49
N ILE A 119 10.45 2.67 -10.72
CA ILE A 119 11.58 1.89 -11.24
C ILE A 119 11.06 0.83 -12.20
N ALA A 120 11.55 0.87 -13.44
CA ALA A 120 11.14 -0.05 -14.49
C ALA A 120 11.58 -1.50 -14.20
N VAL A 121 10.79 -2.45 -14.69
CA VAL A 121 11.06 -3.89 -14.60
C VAL A 121 12.43 -4.22 -15.19
N ASP A 122 12.82 -3.61 -16.30
CA ASP A 122 14.11 -3.82 -16.96
C ASP A 122 15.30 -3.38 -16.09
N ASP A 123 15.16 -2.30 -15.30
CA ASP A 123 16.21 -1.86 -14.40
C ASP A 123 16.32 -2.76 -13.18
N ALA A 124 15.19 -3.24 -12.66
CA ALA A 124 15.17 -4.28 -11.63
C ALA A 124 15.77 -5.61 -12.15
N LEU A 125 15.54 -5.97 -13.42
CA LEU A 125 16.07 -7.19 -14.02
C LEU A 125 17.61 -7.18 -14.03
N LYS A 126 18.25 -6.07 -14.43
CA LYS A 126 19.71 -5.88 -14.40
C LYS A 126 20.32 -6.11 -13.01
N SER A 127 19.55 -5.87 -11.94
CA SER A 127 20.00 -6.07 -10.56
C SER A 127 20.07 -7.55 -10.15
N ILE A 128 19.36 -8.43 -10.89
CA ILE A 128 19.21 -9.86 -10.59
C ILE A 128 19.89 -10.77 -11.62
N GLU A 129 20.35 -10.26 -12.77
CA GLU A 129 20.96 -11.05 -13.85
C GLU A 129 22.08 -12.01 -13.40
N MET A 130 22.87 -11.63 -12.39
CA MET A 130 23.99 -12.45 -11.89
C MET A 130 23.59 -13.41 -10.76
N ILE A 131 22.29 -13.49 -10.43
CA ILE A 131 21.72 -14.35 -9.40
C ILE A 131 21.13 -15.61 -10.07
N ASP A 132 20.87 -16.65 -9.27
CA ASP A 132 20.15 -17.86 -9.67
C ASP A 132 18.95 -17.55 -10.59
N GLY A 133 18.77 -18.35 -11.65
CA GLY A 133 17.75 -18.10 -12.67
C GLY A 133 16.32 -18.00 -12.12
N ARG A 134 16.02 -18.65 -10.99
CA ARG A 134 14.72 -18.54 -10.31
C ARG A 134 14.43 -17.14 -9.78
N ALA A 135 15.45 -16.33 -9.49
CA ALA A 135 15.26 -14.94 -9.09
C ALA A 135 14.74 -14.09 -10.25
N LYS A 136 15.20 -14.35 -11.49
CA LYS A 136 14.65 -13.73 -12.70
C LYS A 136 13.20 -14.13 -12.93
N GLU A 137 12.88 -15.41 -12.80
CA GLU A 137 11.50 -15.91 -12.90
C GLU A 137 10.59 -15.28 -11.84
N THR A 138 11.07 -15.17 -10.60
CA THR A 138 10.36 -14.49 -9.51
C THR A 138 10.06 -13.03 -9.86
N LEU A 139 11.02 -12.31 -10.47
CA LEU A 139 10.80 -10.93 -10.90
C LEU A 139 9.76 -10.84 -12.01
N MET A 140 9.87 -11.66 -13.06
CA MET A 140 8.93 -11.62 -14.19
C MET A 140 7.51 -11.94 -13.73
N THR A 141 7.34 -13.02 -12.98
CA THR A 141 6.01 -13.43 -12.46
C THR A 141 5.44 -12.40 -11.47
N THR A 142 6.28 -11.74 -10.68
CA THR A 142 5.84 -10.65 -9.79
C THR A 142 5.35 -9.45 -10.59
N ALA A 143 6.09 -9.04 -11.62
CA ALA A 143 5.72 -7.93 -12.50
C ALA A 143 4.40 -8.23 -13.24
N GLU A 144 4.26 -9.41 -13.84
CA GLU A 144 3.05 -9.85 -14.53
C GLU A 144 1.82 -9.83 -13.62
N LYS A 145 1.93 -10.39 -12.39
CA LYS A 145 0.84 -10.36 -11.42
C LYS A 145 0.42 -8.94 -11.06
N LEU A 146 1.37 -8.00 -10.93
CA LEU A 146 1.05 -6.61 -10.62
C LEU A 146 0.37 -5.90 -11.79
N ILE A 147 0.81 -6.16 -13.03
CA ILE A 147 0.16 -5.64 -14.25
C ILE A 147 -1.27 -6.17 -14.35
N GLU A 148 -1.48 -7.47 -14.17
CA GLU A 148 -2.81 -8.08 -14.20
C GLU A 148 -3.72 -7.51 -13.12
N GLN A 149 -3.23 -7.36 -11.88
CA GLN A 149 -3.98 -6.72 -10.79
C GLN A 149 -4.32 -5.26 -11.11
N GLY A 150 -3.41 -4.52 -11.72
CA GLY A 150 -3.64 -3.15 -12.17
C GLY A 150 -4.73 -3.08 -13.23
N LEU A 151 -4.67 -3.97 -14.23
CA LEU A 151 -5.68 -4.06 -15.29
C LEU A 151 -7.06 -4.40 -14.72
N GLN A 152 -7.15 -5.42 -13.85
CA GLN A 152 -8.42 -5.82 -13.23
C GLN A 152 -9.03 -4.69 -12.41
N LYS A 153 -8.24 -4.02 -11.56
CA LYS A 153 -8.71 -2.84 -10.81
C LYS A 153 -9.14 -1.70 -11.73
N GLY A 154 -8.46 -1.52 -12.86
CA GLY A 154 -8.83 -0.55 -13.89
C GLY A 154 -10.18 -0.86 -14.52
N LEU A 155 -10.40 -2.11 -14.92
CA LEU A 155 -11.67 -2.58 -15.49
C LEU A 155 -12.83 -2.48 -14.49
N GLU A 156 -12.60 -2.84 -13.22
CA GLU A 156 -13.60 -2.71 -12.16
C GLU A 156 -13.99 -1.25 -11.92
N ARG A 157 -13.00 -0.35 -11.81
CA ARG A 157 -13.24 1.10 -11.66
C ARG A 157 -13.95 1.69 -12.87
N GLY A 158 -13.56 1.31 -14.07
CA GLY A 158 -14.21 1.73 -15.32
C GLY A 158 -15.66 1.28 -15.37
N SER A 159 -15.93 0.00 -15.10
CA SER A 159 -17.29 -0.55 -15.05
C SER A 159 -18.17 0.16 -14.01
N LEU A 160 -17.61 0.50 -12.84
CA LEU A 160 -18.34 1.23 -11.80
C LEU A 160 -18.63 2.68 -12.24
N LEU A 161 -17.66 3.36 -12.85
CA LEU A 161 -17.82 4.72 -13.37
C LEU A 161 -18.89 4.77 -14.46
N ASP A 162 -18.84 3.85 -15.43
CA ASP A 162 -19.83 3.75 -16.50
C ASP A 162 -21.25 3.59 -15.96
N LYS A 163 -21.43 2.73 -14.94
CA LYS A 163 -22.75 2.54 -14.29
C LYS A 163 -23.26 3.82 -13.65
N LYS A 164 -22.39 4.57 -12.95
CA LYS A 164 -22.75 5.88 -12.37
C LYS A 164 -23.17 6.88 -13.43
N GLU A 165 -22.38 7.01 -14.50
CA GLU A 165 -22.65 7.96 -15.58
C GLU A 165 -23.95 7.62 -16.32
N ILE A 166 -24.20 6.33 -16.60
CA ILE A 166 -25.43 5.87 -17.22
C ILE A 166 -26.63 6.16 -16.31
N LEU A 167 -26.55 5.82 -15.03
CA LEU A 167 -27.65 6.06 -14.08
C LEU A 167 -27.97 7.56 -13.99
N ILE A 168 -26.95 8.41 -13.83
CA ILE A 168 -27.09 9.88 -13.83
C ILE A 168 -27.77 10.36 -15.11
N LYS A 169 -27.33 9.89 -16.29
CA LYS A 169 -27.88 10.28 -17.58
C LYS A 169 -29.34 9.89 -17.72
N LEU A 170 -29.73 8.69 -17.28
CA LEU A 170 -31.10 8.20 -17.35
C LEU A 170 -32.02 8.96 -16.38
N ILE A 171 -31.60 9.16 -15.13
CA ILE A 171 -32.37 9.95 -14.14
C ILE A 171 -32.55 11.38 -14.64
N SER A 172 -31.47 12.00 -15.14
CA SER A 172 -31.53 13.35 -15.69
C SER A 172 -32.52 13.48 -16.84
N LYS A 173 -32.67 12.46 -17.68
CA LYS A 173 -33.61 12.46 -18.81
C LYS A 173 -35.06 12.22 -18.37
N LYS A 174 -35.29 11.33 -17.40
CA LYS A 174 -36.64 10.92 -16.98
C LYS A 174 -37.26 11.88 -15.96
N PHE A 175 -36.47 12.39 -15.02
CA PHE A 175 -36.97 13.15 -13.87
C PHE A 175 -36.29 14.51 -13.67
N GLY A 176 -35.17 14.75 -14.37
CA GLY A 176 -34.23 15.80 -13.97
C GLY A 176 -33.41 15.39 -12.74
N ILE A 177 -32.25 16.03 -12.55
CA ILE A 177 -31.33 15.69 -11.46
C ILE A 177 -30.62 16.95 -10.96
N SER A 178 -30.40 17.05 -9.64
CA SER A 178 -29.62 18.13 -9.04
C SER A 178 -28.13 17.80 -8.99
N ASP A 179 -27.28 18.81 -8.77
CA ASP A 179 -25.84 18.58 -8.60
C ASP A 179 -25.52 17.73 -7.35
N ASN A 180 -26.30 17.88 -6.28
CA ASN A 180 -26.17 17.06 -5.08
C ASN A 180 -26.44 15.58 -5.35
N ASP A 181 -27.48 15.28 -6.14
CA ASP A 181 -27.80 13.90 -6.53
C ASP A 181 -26.68 13.29 -7.40
N ARG A 182 -26.10 14.09 -8.31
CA ARG A 182 -24.94 13.68 -9.13
C ARG A 182 -23.73 13.35 -8.26
N SER A 183 -23.37 14.24 -7.34
CA SER A 183 -22.26 14.03 -6.42
C SER A 183 -22.47 12.80 -5.54
N PHE A 184 -23.70 12.58 -5.06
CA PHE A 184 -24.06 11.40 -4.29
C PHE A 184 -23.86 10.10 -5.09
N ILE A 185 -24.40 10.00 -6.31
CA ILE A 185 -24.23 8.82 -7.17
C ILE A 185 -22.75 8.60 -7.52
N MET A 186 -22.01 9.68 -7.80
CA MET A 186 -20.57 9.60 -8.10
C MET A 186 -19.74 9.08 -6.93
N ALA A 187 -20.17 9.31 -5.69
CA ALA A 187 -19.53 8.79 -4.48
C ALA A 187 -19.88 7.33 -4.15
N MET A 188 -20.81 6.69 -4.87
CA MET A 188 -21.22 5.31 -4.59
C MET A 188 -20.12 4.30 -4.91
N GLU A 189 -19.82 3.38 -4.00
CA GLU A 189 -18.86 2.29 -4.26
C GLU A 189 -19.55 0.95 -4.48
N ASP A 190 -20.82 0.84 -4.07
CA ASP A 190 -21.60 -0.38 -4.18
C ASP A 190 -22.16 -0.56 -5.60
N LYS A 191 -21.49 -1.43 -6.37
CA LYS A 191 -21.89 -1.79 -7.73
C LYS A 191 -23.27 -2.44 -7.79
N ALA A 192 -23.65 -3.25 -6.78
CA ALA A 192 -24.92 -3.96 -6.79
C ALA A 192 -26.09 -3.00 -6.64
N LYS A 193 -25.96 -1.96 -5.81
CA LYS A 193 -26.98 -0.91 -5.66
C LYS A 193 -27.16 -0.10 -6.94
N LEU A 194 -26.06 0.23 -7.63
CA LEU A 194 -26.12 0.90 -8.92
C LEU A 194 -26.85 0.03 -9.96
N ASP A 195 -26.65 -1.28 -9.93
CA ASP A 195 -27.34 -2.22 -10.82
C ASP A 195 -28.83 -2.32 -10.52
N LEU A 196 -29.21 -2.43 -9.24
CA LEU A 196 -30.62 -2.40 -8.84
C LEU A 196 -31.30 -1.08 -9.24
N ALA A 197 -30.63 0.05 -9.06
CA ALA A 197 -31.17 1.35 -9.48
C ALA A 197 -31.28 1.47 -11.01
N LEU A 198 -30.35 0.88 -11.77
CA LEU A 198 -30.41 0.84 -13.23
C LEU A 198 -31.56 -0.05 -13.74
N ASP A 199 -31.84 -1.16 -13.07
CA ASP A 199 -32.96 -2.05 -13.43
C ASP A 199 -34.32 -1.38 -13.10
N GLU A 200 -34.41 -0.69 -11.97
CA GLU A 200 -35.64 -0.05 -11.50
C GLU A 200 -35.99 1.24 -12.28
N ILE A 201 -35.04 1.85 -12.98
CA ILE A 201 -35.23 3.17 -13.60
C ILE A 201 -36.40 3.24 -14.59
N LEU A 202 -36.72 2.14 -15.25
CA LEU A 202 -37.82 2.08 -16.21
C LEU A 202 -39.18 2.16 -15.50
N PHE A 203 -39.29 1.58 -14.31
CA PHE A 203 -40.54 1.45 -13.56
C PHE A 203 -40.72 2.52 -12.48
N ALA A 204 -39.62 3.12 -12.01
CA ALA A 204 -39.65 4.16 -10.99
C ALA A 204 -40.59 5.31 -11.37
N GLU A 205 -41.40 5.76 -10.40
CA GLU A 205 -42.31 6.90 -10.56
C GLU A 205 -41.64 8.24 -10.27
N SER A 206 -40.54 8.24 -9.51
CA SER A 206 -39.73 9.42 -9.20
C SER A 206 -38.25 9.04 -9.03
N LYS A 207 -37.37 10.05 -9.06
CA LYS A 207 -35.93 9.85 -8.77
C LYS A 207 -35.67 9.43 -7.31
N ASP A 208 -36.57 9.76 -6.38
CA ASP A 208 -36.37 9.48 -4.95
C ASP A 208 -36.38 7.98 -4.68
N VAL A 209 -37.20 7.21 -5.40
CA VAL A 209 -37.21 5.73 -5.37
C VAL A 209 -35.81 5.19 -5.65
N LEU A 210 -35.14 5.72 -6.69
CA LEU A 210 -33.81 5.29 -7.08
C LEU A 210 -32.74 5.72 -6.08
N LEU A 211 -32.85 6.94 -5.54
CA LEU A 211 -31.94 7.45 -4.51
C LEU A 211 -32.07 6.65 -3.20
N ASP A 212 -33.25 6.15 -2.88
CA ASP A 212 -33.47 5.35 -1.68
C ASP A 212 -32.86 3.96 -1.80
N ILE A 213 -32.88 3.33 -2.98
CA ILE A 213 -32.14 2.08 -3.26
C ILE A 213 -30.64 2.28 -2.97
N LEU A 214 -30.08 3.42 -3.37
CA LEU A 214 -28.67 3.73 -3.16
C LEU A 214 -28.31 4.01 -1.68
N LYS A 215 -29.29 4.46 -0.87
CA LYS A 215 -29.09 4.76 0.57
C LYS A 215 -29.25 3.54 1.47
N GLN A 216 -30.03 2.53 1.07
CA GLN A 216 -30.30 1.36 1.92
C GLN A 216 -29.00 0.62 2.21
N GLY A 217 -28.77 0.28 3.49
CA GLY A 217 -27.55 -0.36 4.01
C GLY A 217 -27.57 -1.87 3.85
#